data_AF-A0A660U4D5-F1
#
_entry.id   AF-A0A660U4D5-F1
#
_cell.length_a   1.000
_cell.length_b   1.000
_cell.length_c   1.000
_cell.angle_alpha   90.00
_cell.angle_beta   90.00
_cell.angle_gamma   90.00
#
_symmetry.space_group_name_H-M   'P 1'
#
loop_
_entity.id
_entity.type
_entity.pdbx_description
1 polymer ?
#
loop_
_entity_poly.entity_id
_entity_poly.type
_entity_poly.pdbx_seq_one_letter_code
_entity_poly.pdbx_strand_id
1 'polypeptide(L)' 'MSSYRAGEDVEERILWLAREYERRGRPLIVKDLEEELGMSRKRVREVLRRMEEKGLIRTRRLKKRGRPRVIIPVS' A
#
# COMPACT_ATOMS: atom_id res chain seq x y z
N MET A 1 -9.35 11.07 -23.79
CA MET A 1 -9.82 10.00 -22.88
C MET A 1 -8.76 9.80 -21.80
N SER A 2 -9.06 10.21 -20.57
CA SER A 2 -8.09 10.34 -19.48
C SER A 2 -7.99 9.05 -18.68
N SER A 3 -7.10 8.15 -19.08
CA SER A 3 -6.86 6.87 -18.38
C SER A 3 -5.88 7.00 -17.19
N TYR A 4 -5.46 8.22 -16.84
CA TYR A 4 -4.45 8.48 -15.81
C TYR A 4 -5.01 8.55 -14.38
N ARG A 5 -6.29 8.92 -14.19
CA ARG A 5 -6.87 9.12 -12.84
C ARG A 5 -6.95 7.86 -11.99
N ALA A 6 -7.41 6.74 -12.56
CA ALA A 6 -7.64 5.52 -11.78
C ALA A 6 -6.37 4.93 -11.12
N GLY A 7 -5.18 5.24 -11.64
CA GLY A 7 -3.92 4.85 -11.00
C GLY A 7 -3.56 5.75 -9.83
N GLU A 8 -3.74 7.07 -10.01
CA GLU A 8 -3.48 8.09 -8.99
C GLU A 8 -4.48 7.99 -7.81
N ASP A 9 -5.76 7.72 -8.10
CA ASP A 9 -6.81 7.52 -7.09
C ASP A 9 -6.46 6.36 -6.13
N VAL A 10 -5.81 5.30 -6.65
CA VAL A 10 -5.43 4.12 -5.86
C VAL A 10 -4.20 4.42 -5.01
N GLU A 11 -3.22 5.15 -5.55
CA GLU A 11 -2.04 5.57 -4.79
C GLU A 11 -2.43 6.50 -3.63
N GLU A 12 -3.31 7.48 -3.87
CA GLU A 12 -3.86 8.34 -2.83
C GLU A 12 -4.61 7.56 -1.75
N ARG A 13 -5.45 6.59 -2.17
CA ARG A 13 -6.16 5.72 -1.23
C ARG A 13 -5.20 4.89 -0.37
N ILE A 14 -4.13 4.35 -0.95
CA ILE A 14 -3.11 3.60 -0.21
C ILE A 14 -2.40 4.50 0.79
N LEU A 15 -2.04 5.73 0.41
CA LEU A 15 -1.42 6.70 1.33
C LEU A 15 -2.34 7.06 2.50
N TRP A 16 -3.61 7.30 2.22
CA TRP A 16 -4.60 7.57 3.25
C TRP A 16 -4.74 6.39 4.22
N LEU A 17 -4.87 5.16 3.69
CA LEU A 17 -4.92 3.94 4.52
C LEU A 17 -3.65 3.76 5.36
N ALA A 18 -2.48 4.01 4.78
CA ALA A 18 -1.20 3.87 5.47
C ALA A 18 -1.12 4.81 6.68
N ARG A 19 -1.56 6.07 6.52
CA ARG A 19 -1.63 7.06 7.59
C ARG A 19 -2.67 6.70 8.64
N GLU A 20 -3.85 6.24 8.25
CA GLU A 20 -4.89 5.84 9.20
C GLU A 20 -4.47 4.63 10.05
N TYR A 21 -3.84 3.64 9.43
CA TYR A 21 -3.32 2.48 10.13
C TYR A 21 -2.20 2.86 11.10
N GLU A 22 -1.28 3.74 10.67
CA GLU A 22 -0.24 4.31 11.54
C GLU A 22 -0.84 5.06 12.74
N ARG A 23 -1.84 5.92 12.51
CA ARG A 23 -2.57 6.63 13.59
C ARG A 23 -3.24 5.67 14.57
N ARG A 24 -3.70 4.51 14.10
CA ARG A 24 -4.28 3.44 14.92
C ARG A 24 -3.25 2.53 15.59
N GLY A 25 -1.95 2.77 15.38
CA GLY A 25 -0.87 1.95 15.92
C GLY A 25 -0.81 0.54 15.32
N ARG A 26 -1.45 0.31 14.17
CA ARG A 26 -1.51 -1.00 13.49
C ARG A 26 -0.70 -0.95 12.19
N PRO A 27 0.14 -1.94 11.89
CA PRO A 27 0.83 -1.99 10.61
C PRO A 27 -0.15 -2.30 9.47
N LEU A 28 -0.16 -1.47 8.43
CA LEU A 28 -0.87 -1.78 7.18
C LEU A 28 -0.11 -2.88 6.43
N ILE A 29 -0.76 -3.99 6.08
CA ILE A 29 -0.14 -5.07 5.29
C ILE A 29 -0.79 -5.23 3.92
N VAL A 30 -0.08 -5.91 3.01
CA VAL A 30 -0.59 -6.20 1.65
C VAL A 30 -1.98 -6.86 1.67
N LYS A 31 -2.26 -7.71 2.66
CA LYS A 31 -3.57 -8.36 2.77
C LYS A 31 -4.70 -7.35 3.06
N ASP A 32 -4.47 -6.39 3.95
CA ASP A 32 -5.47 -5.35 4.24
C ASP A 32 -5.76 -4.55 2.95
N LEU A 33 -4.74 -4.25 2.14
CA LEU A 33 -4.92 -3.57 0.86
C LEU A 33 -5.69 -4.40 -0.19
N GLU A 34 -5.52 -5.73 -0.19
CA GLU A 34 -6.33 -6.62 -1.05
C GLU A 34 -7.82 -6.52 -0.68
N GLU A 35 -8.12 -6.51 0.62
CA GLU A 35 -9.48 -6.43 1.16
C GLU A 35 -10.10 -5.04 0.96
N GLU A 36 -9.38 -3.96 1.29
CA GLU A 36 -9.87 -2.57 1.21
C GLU A 36 -10.04 -2.07 -0.23
N LEU A 37 -9.19 -2.52 -1.16
CA LEU A 37 -9.21 -2.08 -2.55
C LEU A 37 -9.96 -3.04 -3.48
N GLY A 38 -10.33 -4.23 -2.99
CA GLY A 38 -10.90 -5.30 -3.82
C GLY A 38 -9.96 -5.74 -4.95
N MET A 39 -8.65 -5.63 -4.74
CA MET A 39 -7.63 -5.87 -5.77
C MET A 39 -6.87 -7.18 -5.53
N SER A 40 -6.42 -7.81 -6.62
CA SER A 40 -5.52 -8.95 -6.51
C SER A 40 -4.17 -8.55 -5.88
N ARG A 41 -3.57 -9.48 -5.11
CA ARG A 41 -2.21 -9.34 -4.57
C ARG A 41 -1.19 -8.84 -5.58
N LYS A 42 -1.26 -9.34 -6.83
CA LYS A 42 -0.31 -8.98 -7.89
C LYS A 42 -0.42 -7.50 -8.19
N ARG A 43 -1.64 -7.00 -8.39
CA ARG A 43 -1.90 -5.59 -8.69
C ARG A 43 -1.52 -4.68 -7.52
N VAL A 44 -1.84 -5.07 -6.29
CA VAL A 44 -1.40 -4.34 -5.09
C VAL A 44 0.13 -4.22 -5.06
N ARG A 45 0.87 -5.31 -5.33
CA ARG A 45 2.34 -5.28 -5.36
C ARG A 45 2.90 -4.39 -6.47
N GLU A 46 2.27 -4.36 -7.63
CA GLU A 46 2.68 -3.48 -8.74
C GLU A 46 2.52 -2.01 -8.35
N VAL A 47 1.39 -1.64 -7.74
CA VAL A 47 1.16 -0.26 -7.25
C VAL A 47 2.15 0.09 -6.15
N LEU A 48 2.33 -0.78 -5.15
CA LEU A 48 3.28 -0.53 -4.06
C LEU A 48 4.72 -0.36 -4.57
N ARG A 49 5.13 -1.12 -5.58
CA ARG A 49 6.45 -0.96 -6.20
C ARG A 49 6.60 0.42 -6.84
N ARG A 50 5.60 0.88 -7.60
CA ARG A 50 5.61 2.23 -8.20
C ARG A 50 5.66 3.32 -7.13
N MET A 51 4.89 3.18 -6.06
CA MET A 51 4.90 4.14 -4.96
C MET A 51 6.23 4.16 -4.20
N GLU A 52 6.89 3.01 -4.04
CA GLU A 52 8.24 2.90 -3.45
C GLU A 52 9.29 3.54 -4.36
N GLU A 53 9.21 3.33 -5.68
CA GLU A 53 10.07 3.98 -6.69
C GLU A 53 9.86 5.52 -6.70
N LYS A 54 8.63 5.99 -6.47
CA LYS A 54 8.31 7.43 -6.29
C LYS A 54 8.72 8.00 -4.92
N GLY A 55 9.16 7.16 -3.98
CA GLY A 55 9.52 7.59 -2.62
C GLY A 55 8.35 7.95 -1.71
N LEU A 56 7.11 7.57 -2.07
CA LEU A 56 5.90 7.88 -1.30
C LEU A 56 5.71 6.94 -0.10
N ILE A 57 6.22 5.71 -0.21
CA ILE A 57 6.13 4.69 0.83
C ILE A 57 7.44 3.92 0.93
N ARG A 58 7.59 3.19 2.04
CA ARG A 58 8.60 2.14 2.22
C ARG A 58 7.91 0.83 2.59
N THR A 59 8.37 -0.28 2.03
CA THR A 59 7.88 -1.60 2.42
C THR A 59 8.88 -2.35 3.29
N ARG A 60 8.41 -2.93 4.40
CA ARG A 60 9.24 -3.74 5.30
C ARG A 60 8.67 -5.14 5.47
N ARG A 61 9.49 -6.17 5.24
CA ARG A 61 9.09 -7.57 5.53
C ARG A 61 9.21 -7.85 7.01
N LEU A 62 8.14 -8.36 7.64
CA LEU A 62 8.22 -8.86 9.01
C LEU A 62 8.84 -10.25 9.06
N LYS A 63 9.68 -10.49 10.09
CA LYS A 63 10.23 -11.81 10.43
C LYS A 63 9.18 -12.65 11.19
N LYS A 64 7.98 -12.83 10.62
CA LYS A 64 6.89 -13.67 11.16
C LYS A 64 6.47 -14.74 10.13
N ARG A 65 5.80 -15.81 10.56
CA ARG A 65 5.25 -16.85 9.67
C ARG A 65 4.35 -16.18 8.61
N GLY A 66 4.56 -16.50 7.33
CA GLY A 66 3.87 -15.84 6.20
C GLY A 66 4.51 -14.54 5.68
N ARG A 67 5.52 -13.99 6.38
CA ARG A 67 6.34 -12.83 5.98
C ARG A 67 5.53 -11.66 5.39
N PRO A 68 4.54 -11.12 6.14
CA PRO A 68 3.75 -10.00 5.65
C PRO A 68 4.67 -8.79 5.36
N ARG A 69 4.39 -8.10 4.25
CA ARG A 69 5.00 -6.80 3.95
C ARG A 69 4.13 -5.72 4.57
N VAL A 70 4.75 -4.95 5.44
CA VAL A 70 4.17 -3.74 6.04
C VAL A 70 4.46 -2.58 5.13
N ILE A 71 3.47 -1.73 4.94
CA ILE A 71 3.54 -0.47 4.19
C ILE A 71 3.70 0.65 5.21
N ILE A 72 4.72 1.47 5.02
CA ILE A 72 5.06 2.61 5.89
C ILE A 72 5.01 3.85 4.99
N PRO A 73 4.15 4.84 5.26
CA PRO A 73 4.14 6.08 4.49
C PRO A 73 5.46 6.83 4.72
N VAL A 74 6.02 7.42 3.67
CA VAL A 74 7.13 8.38 3.81
C VAL A 74 6.51 9.74 4.08
N SER A 75 7.02 10.42 5.12
CA SER A 75 6.51 11.72 5.56
C SER A 75 6.98 12.85 4.68
#